data_AF-A0A925D4V2-F1
#
_entry.id   AF-A0A925D4V2-F1
#
_cell.length_a   1.000
_cell.length_b   1.000
_cell.length_c   1.000
_cell.angle_alpha   90.00
_cell.angle_beta   90.00
_cell.angle_gamma   90.00
#
_symmetry.space_group_name_H-M   'P 1'
#
loop_
_entity.id
_entity.type
_entity.pdbx_description
1 polymer ?
#
loop_
_entity_poly.entity_id
_entity_poly.type
_entity_poly.pdbx_seq_one_letter_code
_entity_poly.pdbx_strand_id
1 'polypeptide(L)'
;MTCLQACRFSLALLIAGAACGGTTGRSLLAVEAAAMAKAVESVTTDELRKHAEFLADDTLEGREAGSRGGQAAASYLTKEFARQGLAAAGENRSYFQAFNNSCRNILGMIEGSDPQLKDQVIVLGAHYDHVGYGRKGNSYGPIGYIHNGADDNASGVSGL
;
A
#
# COMPACT_ATOMS: atom_id res chain seq x y z
N MET A 1 -18.95 -16.36 -44.19
CA MET A 1 -18.28 -15.60 -43.11
C MET A 1 -17.23 -16.52 -42.49
N THR A 2 -16.09 -16.53 -43.17
CA THR A 2 -14.78 -17.13 -42.86
C THR A 2 -14.17 -16.45 -41.63
N CYS A 3 -13.24 -16.98 -40.83
CA CYS A 3 -12.45 -18.21 -40.80
C CYS A 3 -11.76 -18.23 -39.42
N LEU A 4 -11.62 -19.42 -38.82
CA LEU A 4 -10.63 -19.70 -37.79
C LEU A 4 -9.24 -19.27 -38.30
N GLN A 5 -8.48 -18.45 -37.56
CA GLN A 5 -7.04 -18.43 -37.75
C GLN A 5 -6.27 -18.04 -36.48
N ALA A 6 -5.72 -19.09 -35.87
CA ALA A 6 -4.47 -19.17 -35.11
C ALA A 6 -3.64 -17.88 -35.00
N CYS A 7 -3.54 -17.34 -33.79
CA CYS A 7 -2.48 -16.40 -33.42
C CYS A 7 -1.20 -17.21 -33.19
N ARG A 8 -0.42 -17.43 -34.27
CA ARG A 8 0.93 -18.01 -34.20
C ARG A 8 1.86 -16.95 -33.59
N PHE A 9 2.42 -17.23 -32.43
CA PHE A 9 3.60 -16.53 -31.92
C PHE A 9 4.79 -16.86 -32.83
N SER A 10 5.15 -15.95 -33.72
CA SER A 10 6.43 -15.99 -34.43
C SER A 10 7.43 -15.14 -33.65
N LEU A 11 8.26 -15.82 -32.86
CA LEU A 11 9.50 -15.28 -32.32
C LEU A 11 10.47 -15.09 -33.51
N ALA A 12 10.50 -13.90 -34.09
CA ALA A 12 11.50 -13.51 -35.07
C ALA A 12 12.59 -12.69 -34.36
N LEU A 13 13.66 -13.39 -33.94
CA LEU A 13 14.91 -12.77 -33.53
C LEU A 13 15.65 -12.28 -34.79
N LEU A 14 15.54 -10.99 -35.09
CA LEU A 14 16.35 -10.32 -36.11
C LEU A 14 17.45 -9.51 -35.40
N ILE A 15 18.63 -10.12 -35.29
CA ILE A 15 19.87 -9.40 -35.01
C ILE A 15 20.35 -8.82 -36.34
N ALA A 16 20.20 -7.51 -36.51
CA ALA A 16 20.89 -6.76 -37.55
C ALA A 16 21.60 -5.58 -36.90
N GLY A 17 22.90 -5.75 -36.66
CA GLY A 17 23.78 -4.64 -36.30
C GLY A 17 24.08 -3.80 -37.52
N ALA A 18 23.75 -2.52 -37.46
CA ALA A 18 24.34 -1.46 -38.27
C ALA A 18 24.52 -0.24 -37.36
N ALA A 19 25.77 0.04 -37.01
CA ALA A 19 26.14 1.22 -36.24
C ALA A 19 25.99 2.47 -37.13
N CYS A 20 25.13 3.39 -36.71
CA CYS A 20 25.15 4.80 -37.12
C CYS A 20 24.93 5.66 -35.87
N GLY A 21 25.79 6.64 -35.69
CA GLY A 21 25.98 7.41 -34.46
C GLY A 21 24.74 8.18 -33.97
N GLY A 22 24.66 8.27 -32.64
CA GLY A 22 23.64 9.00 -31.89
C GLY A 22 23.73 8.59 -30.42
N THR A 23 24.72 9.13 -29.70
CA THR A 23 24.78 9.02 -28.25
C THR A 23 23.51 9.62 -27.62
N THR A 24 23.04 8.99 -26.54
CA THR A 24 21.97 9.41 -25.61
C THR A 24 20.53 8.94 -25.88
N GLY A 25 20.36 7.64 -26.12
CA GLY A 25 19.08 6.97 -25.87
C GLY A 25 19.24 5.90 -24.80
N ARG A 26 19.15 6.24 -23.51
CA ARG A 26 19.00 5.23 -22.46
C ARG A 26 17.66 4.54 -22.73
N SER A 27 17.65 3.26 -23.10
CA SER A 27 16.40 2.59 -23.52
C SER A 27 15.36 2.70 -22.41
N LEU A 28 14.10 2.99 -22.76
CA LEU A 28 13.01 3.14 -21.78
C LEU A 28 12.94 1.92 -20.84
N LEU A 29 13.14 0.72 -21.37
CA LEU A 29 13.17 -0.53 -20.61
C LEU A 29 14.28 -0.55 -19.54
N ALA A 30 15.46 0.01 -19.84
CA ALA A 30 16.55 0.12 -18.87
C ALA A 30 16.31 1.20 -17.82
N VAL A 31 15.50 2.22 -18.12
CA VAL A 31 15.06 3.24 -17.15
C VAL A 31 14.01 2.65 -16.21
N GLU A 32 13.03 1.92 -16.73
CA GLU A 32 11.99 1.23 -15.94
C GLU A 32 12.58 0.16 -15.01
N ALA A 33 13.51 -0.67 -15.52
CA ALA A 33 14.19 -1.67 -14.70
C ALA A 33 15.00 -1.04 -13.55
N ALA A 34 15.68 0.08 -13.80
CA ALA A 34 16.43 0.80 -12.77
C ALA A 34 15.51 1.47 -11.74
N ALA A 35 14.37 2.02 -12.17
CA ALA A 35 13.37 2.60 -11.28
C ALA A 35 12.75 1.53 -10.38
N MET A 36 12.41 0.36 -10.94
CA MET A 36 11.91 -0.79 -10.19
C MET A 36 12.95 -1.28 -9.17
N ALA A 37 14.21 -1.45 -9.58
CA ALA A 37 15.28 -1.87 -8.68
C ALA A 37 15.45 -0.88 -7.50
N LYS A 38 15.45 0.42 -7.79
CA LYS A 38 15.51 1.46 -6.76
C LYS A 38 14.30 1.43 -5.82
N ALA A 39 13.10 1.18 -6.33
CA ALA A 39 11.89 1.05 -5.51
C ALA A 39 11.98 -0.16 -4.57
N VAL A 40 12.42 -1.32 -5.08
CA VAL A 40 12.62 -2.52 -4.27
C VAL A 40 13.70 -2.31 -3.20
N GLU A 41 14.83 -1.69 -3.56
CA GLU A 41 15.90 -1.37 -2.61
C GLU A 41 15.50 -0.36 -1.54
N SER A 42 14.50 0.50 -1.81
CA SER A 42 13.99 1.46 -0.84
C SER A 42 13.15 0.84 0.26
N VAL A 43 12.71 -0.42 0.11
CA VAL A 43 11.96 -1.13 1.15
C VAL A 43 12.94 -1.75 2.15
N THR A 44 13.00 -1.19 3.35
CA THR A 44 13.95 -1.62 4.38
C THR A 44 13.26 -2.32 5.55
N THR A 45 13.88 -3.39 6.07
CA THR A 45 13.36 -4.11 7.24
C THR A 45 13.27 -3.21 8.47
N ASP A 46 14.15 -2.23 8.60
CA ASP A 46 14.16 -1.33 9.77
C ASP A 46 12.98 -0.36 9.77
N GLU A 47 12.60 0.17 8.60
CA GLU A 47 11.39 1.00 8.47
C GLU A 47 10.12 0.17 8.69
N LEU A 48 10.03 -1.01 8.06
CA LEU A 48 8.90 -1.93 8.26
C LEU A 48 8.74 -2.30 9.74
N ARG A 49 9.86 -2.65 10.41
CA ARG A 49 9.86 -3.00 11.84
C ARG A 49 9.39 -1.82 12.69
N LYS A 50 9.90 -0.61 12.43
CA LYS A 50 9.50 0.60 13.17
C LYS A 50 7.98 0.85 13.10
N HIS A 51 7.39 0.72 11.93
CA HIS A 51 5.94 0.87 11.76
C HIS A 51 5.18 -0.25 12.48
N ALA A 52 5.61 -1.50 12.32
CA ALA A 52 4.95 -2.65 12.92
C ALA A 52 5.00 -2.60 14.45
N GLU A 53 6.16 -2.26 15.03
CA GLU A 53 6.35 -2.11 16.47
C GLU A 53 5.50 -0.97 17.03
N PHE A 54 5.48 0.20 16.38
CA PHE A 54 4.63 1.31 16.84
C PHE A 54 3.15 0.92 16.80
N LEU A 55 2.70 0.33 15.69
CA LEU A 55 1.31 -0.06 15.53
C LEU A 55 0.94 -1.16 16.52
N ALA A 56 1.82 -2.11 16.80
CA ALA A 56 1.62 -3.19 17.76
C ALA A 56 1.93 -2.80 19.22
N ASP A 57 2.20 -1.53 19.53
CA ASP A 57 2.55 -1.12 20.88
C ASP A 57 1.34 -1.19 21.85
N ASP A 58 1.60 -1.57 23.11
CA ASP A 58 0.59 -1.66 24.17
C ASP A 58 -0.15 -0.32 24.40
N THR A 59 0.52 0.81 24.14
CA THR A 59 -0.09 2.15 24.25
C THR A 59 -1.25 2.37 23.28
N LEU A 60 -1.36 1.55 22.23
CA LEU A 60 -2.46 1.54 21.28
C LEU A 60 -3.57 0.54 21.62
N GLU A 61 -3.50 -0.15 22.77
CA GLU A 61 -4.61 -0.92 23.36
C GLU A 61 -5.25 -1.93 22.39
N GLY A 62 -4.46 -2.52 21.47
CA GLY A 62 -4.94 -3.47 20.48
C GLY A 62 -5.84 -2.87 19.38
N ARG A 63 -5.84 -1.55 19.23
CA ARG A 63 -6.42 -0.79 18.11
C ARG A 63 -7.85 -1.19 17.74
N GLU A 64 -8.71 -1.44 18.73
CA GLU A 64 -10.11 -1.73 18.42
C GLU A 64 -10.74 -0.61 17.60
N ALA A 65 -11.49 -0.96 16.55
CA ALA A 65 -12.14 0.01 15.69
C ALA A 65 -13.01 1.00 16.51
N GLY A 66 -12.79 2.30 16.30
CA GLY A 66 -13.47 3.36 17.03
C GLY A 66 -12.93 3.67 18.45
N SER A 67 -12.06 2.81 19.00
CA SER A 67 -11.44 3.02 20.32
C SER A 67 -10.40 4.16 20.34
N ARG A 68 -9.94 4.52 21.54
CA ARG A 68 -8.82 5.47 21.73
C ARG A 68 -7.58 5.02 20.97
N GLY A 69 -7.19 3.75 21.13
CA GLY A 69 -6.07 3.14 20.44
C GLY A 69 -6.20 3.16 18.91
N GLY A 70 -7.38 2.81 18.39
CA GLY A 70 -7.67 2.87 16.96
C GLY A 70 -7.60 4.28 16.38
N GLN A 71 -8.07 5.29 17.12
CA GLN A 71 -7.97 6.70 16.70
C GLN A 71 -6.53 7.23 16.73
N ALA A 72 -5.73 6.80 17.71
CA ALA A 72 -4.31 7.12 17.79
C ALA A 72 -3.52 6.50 16.63
N ALA A 73 -3.79 5.23 16.31
CA ALA A 73 -3.23 4.56 15.13
C ALA A 73 -3.60 5.30 13.83
N ALA A 74 -4.87 5.69 13.68
CA ALA A 74 -5.30 6.45 12.51
C ALA A 74 -4.57 7.79 12.37
N SER A 75 -4.38 8.50 13.49
CA SER A 75 -3.65 9.77 13.51
C SER A 75 -2.18 9.59 13.11
N TYR A 76 -1.54 8.51 13.54
CA TYR A 76 -0.20 8.15 13.12
C TYR A 76 -0.12 7.92 11.60
N LEU A 77 -1.00 7.07 11.06
CA LEU A 77 -1.01 6.72 9.64
C LEU A 77 -1.23 7.93 8.74
N THR A 78 -2.13 8.84 9.10
CA THR A 78 -2.32 10.09 8.31
C THR A 78 -1.08 10.98 8.26
N LYS A 79 -0.26 10.97 9.32
CA LYS A 79 1.01 11.73 9.34
C LYS A 79 2.06 11.07 8.47
N GLU A 80 2.11 9.73 8.45
CA GLU A 80 3.01 8.99 7.57
C GLU A 80 2.60 9.14 6.10
N PHE A 81 1.30 9.08 5.77
CA PHE A 81 0.80 9.38 4.42
C PHE A 81 1.19 10.78 3.95
N ALA A 82 1.00 11.79 4.80
CA ALA A 82 1.39 13.16 4.50
C ALA A 82 2.92 13.29 4.32
N ARG A 83 3.72 12.63 5.17
CA ARG A 83 5.19 12.63 5.08
C ARG A 83 5.67 12.01 3.76
N GLN A 84 4.99 10.96 3.30
CA GLN A 84 5.28 10.28 2.03
C GLN A 84 4.70 11.03 0.81
N GLY A 85 3.96 12.13 1.01
CA GLY A 85 3.44 12.97 -0.06
C GLY A 85 2.14 12.48 -0.69
N LEU A 86 1.42 11.55 -0.06
CA LEU A 86 0.12 11.10 -0.53
C LEU A 86 -0.93 12.20 -0.32
N ALA A 87 -1.71 12.49 -1.35
CA ALA A 87 -2.84 13.41 -1.25
C ALA A 87 -3.99 12.77 -0.46
N ALA A 88 -4.67 13.58 0.34
CA ALA A 88 -5.85 13.17 1.07
C ALA A 88 -7.00 12.82 0.11
N ALA A 89 -7.51 11.59 0.18
CA ALA A 89 -8.50 11.05 -0.75
C ALA A 89 -9.82 10.60 -0.08
N GLY A 90 -10.00 10.97 1.19
CA GLY A 90 -11.24 10.78 1.92
C GLY A 90 -12.23 11.94 1.76
N GLU A 91 -13.19 12.00 2.66
CA GLU A 91 -14.27 12.98 2.65
C GLU A 91 -13.74 14.38 2.97
N ASN A 92 -14.33 15.41 2.36
CA ASN A 92 -14.04 16.82 2.65
C ASN A 92 -12.55 17.22 2.55
N ARG A 93 -11.79 16.60 1.62
CA ARG A 93 -10.33 16.78 1.47
C ARG A 93 -9.53 16.36 2.71
N SER A 94 -10.05 15.41 3.49
CA SER A 94 -9.35 14.74 4.58
C SER A 94 -8.88 13.34 4.16
N TYR A 95 -8.06 12.69 4.97
CA TYR A 95 -7.72 11.28 4.75
C TYR A 95 -8.84 10.33 5.19
N PHE A 96 -9.86 10.82 5.89
CA PHE A 96 -10.85 9.96 6.55
C PHE A 96 -12.08 9.74 5.69
N GLN A 97 -12.52 8.49 5.65
CA GLN A 97 -13.88 8.12 5.23
C GLN A 97 -14.56 7.52 6.45
N ALA A 98 -15.53 8.24 7.03
CA ALA A 98 -16.17 7.80 8.25
C ALA A 98 -17.25 6.74 7.99
N PHE A 99 -17.44 5.84 8.96
CA PHE A 99 -18.59 4.94 9.01
C PHE A 99 -19.04 4.75 10.46
N ASN A 100 -20.04 3.89 10.67
CA ASN A 100 -20.73 3.74 11.95
C ASN A 100 -19.77 3.53 13.14
N ASN A 101 -20.20 3.95 14.34
CA ASN A 101 -19.52 3.73 15.61
C ASN A 101 -18.11 4.37 15.73
N SER A 102 -17.93 5.57 15.17
CA SER A 102 -16.67 6.33 15.22
C SER A 102 -15.50 5.68 14.45
N CYS A 103 -15.79 4.63 13.69
CA CYS A 103 -14.85 3.95 12.81
C CYS A 103 -14.60 4.76 11.53
N ARG A 104 -13.45 4.54 10.89
CA ARG A 104 -13.06 5.25 9.69
C ARG A 104 -12.07 4.43 8.87
N ASN A 105 -12.11 4.59 7.55
CA ASN A 105 -11.01 4.21 6.67
C ASN A 105 -10.05 5.40 6.53
N ILE A 106 -8.83 5.10 6.07
CA ILE A 106 -7.80 6.08 5.77
C ILE A 106 -7.42 5.91 4.30
N LEU A 107 -7.59 6.98 3.50
CA LEU A 107 -7.37 6.95 2.06
C LEU A 107 -6.34 8.02 1.67
N GLY A 108 -5.22 7.57 1.13
CA GLY A 108 -4.22 8.40 0.47
C GLY A 108 -4.12 8.02 -1.01
N MET A 109 -3.84 9.01 -1.87
CA MET A 109 -3.77 8.83 -3.32
C MET A 109 -2.49 9.45 -3.87
N ILE A 110 -1.87 8.76 -4.83
CA ILE A 110 -0.89 9.32 -5.76
C ILE A 110 -1.60 9.42 -7.12
N GLU A 111 -1.71 10.64 -7.67
CA GLU A 111 -2.33 10.85 -8.96
C GLU A 111 -1.44 10.32 -10.09
N GLY A 112 -2.01 9.52 -10.99
CA GLY A 112 -1.29 8.99 -12.14
C GLY A 112 -0.87 10.12 -13.09
N SER A 113 0.37 10.06 -13.56
CA SER A 113 0.93 11.09 -14.47
C SER A 113 0.61 10.85 -15.95
N ASP A 114 0.14 9.66 -16.31
CA ASP A 114 -0.22 9.32 -17.69
C ASP A 114 -1.62 9.86 -18.05
N PRO A 115 -1.74 10.80 -19.02
CA PRO A 115 -3.01 11.42 -19.36
C PRO A 115 -4.04 10.47 -19.99
N GLN A 116 -3.61 9.33 -20.54
CA GLN A 116 -4.48 8.31 -21.14
C GLN A 116 -4.99 7.31 -20.10
N LEU A 117 -4.21 7.07 -19.04
CA LEU A 117 -4.52 6.09 -18.00
C LEU A 117 -4.99 6.72 -16.68
N LYS A 118 -5.09 8.05 -16.59
CA LYS A 118 -5.43 8.81 -15.38
C LYS A 118 -6.72 8.38 -14.67
N ASP A 119 -7.65 7.76 -15.40
CA ASP A 119 -8.94 7.30 -14.87
C ASP A 119 -8.88 5.83 -14.37
N GLN A 120 -7.73 5.16 -14.49
CA GLN A 120 -7.49 3.83 -13.94
C GLN A 120 -6.93 3.92 -12.53
N VAL A 121 -7.42 3.05 -11.64
CA VAL A 121 -7.04 3.05 -10.22
C VAL A 121 -6.49 1.70 -9.83
N ILE A 122 -5.34 1.72 -9.15
CA ILE A 122 -4.82 0.56 -8.42
C ILE A 122 -5.09 0.82 -6.94
N VAL A 123 -5.74 -0.13 -6.27
CA VAL A 123 -6.00 -0.06 -4.83
C VAL A 123 -5.10 -1.06 -4.13
N LEU A 124 -4.29 -0.55 -3.21
CA LEU A 124 -3.52 -1.33 -2.25
C LEU A 124 -4.10 -1.03 -0.86
N GLY A 125 -4.17 -2.02 0.02
CA GLY A 125 -4.80 -1.82 1.32
C GLY A 125 -4.47 -2.88 2.35
N ALA A 126 -4.64 -2.48 3.61
CA ALA A 126 -4.49 -3.27 4.82
C ALA A 126 -5.48 -2.74 5.85
N HIS A 127 -6.04 -3.60 6.71
CA HIS A 127 -6.77 -3.11 7.88
C HIS A 127 -5.79 -2.76 9.00
N TYR A 128 -6.05 -1.67 9.71
CA TYR A 128 -5.16 -1.16 10.75
C TYR A 128 -5.70 -1.33 12.17
N ASP A 129 -6.99 -1.62 12.28
CA ASP A 129 -7.63 -2.00 13.53
C ASP A 129 -7.30 -3.45 13.90
N HIS A 130 -7.50 -3.78 15.17
CA HIS A 130 -7.49 -5.15 15.64
C HIS A 130 -8.52 -5.33 16.77
N VAL A 131 -8.40 -6.36 17.60
CA VAL A 131 -9.51 -6.81 18.49
C VAL A 131 -9.51 -6.18 19.88
N GLY A 132 -8.61 -5.23 20.14
CA GLY A 132 -8.52 -4.51 21.42
C GLY A 132 -8.11 -5.42 22.58
N TYR A 133 -8.91 -5.42 23.65
CA TYR A 133 -8.75 -6.32 24.79
C TYR A 133 -9.34 -7.73 24.57
N GLY A 134 -9.92 -7.96 23.39
CA GLY A 134 -10.65 -9.19 23.08
C GLY A 134 -11.98 -9.29 23.83
N ARG A 135 -13.02 -9.73 23.14
CA ARG A 135 -14.33 -10.06 23.69
C ARG A 135 -14.84 -11.34 23.07
N LYS A 136 -15.84 -11.93 23.72
CA LYS A 136 -16.59 -13.05 23.16
C LYS A 136 -17.17 -12.63 21.80
N GLY A 137 -16.67 -13.21 20.72
CA GLY A 137 -17.13 -12.96 19.35
C GLY A 137 -16.19 -12.15 18.46
N ASN A 138 -15.09 -11.59 18.97
CA ASN A 138 -14.07 -10.96 18.10
C ASN A 138 -12.65 -11.54 18.28
N SER A 139 -12.37 -12.26 19.37
CA SER A 139 -11.06 -12.88 19.62
C SER A 139 -11.21 -14.33 20.07
N TYR A 140 -10.28 -15.17 19.61
CA TYR A 140 -10.09 -16.54 20.11
C TYR A 140 -9.05 -16.61 21.23
N GLY A 141 -8.34 -15.51 21.50
CA GLY A 141 -7.34 -15.42 22.55
C GLY A 141 -7.95 -15.10 23.92
N PRO A 142 -7.10 -14.90 24.94
CA PRO A 142 -7.57 -14.61 26.29
C PRO A 142 -8.27 -13.24 26.34
N ILE A 143 -9.44 -13.21 26.96
CA ILE A 143 -10.25 -11.99 27.14
C ILE A 143 -9.63 -11.11 28.22
N GLY A 144 -9.58 -9.80 27.98
CA GLY A 144 -9.06 -8.80 28.92
C GLY A 144 -7.56 -8.50 28.76
N TYR A 145 -6.88 -9.18 27.85
CA TYR A 145 -5.48 -8.92 27.50
C TYR A 145 -5.40 -8.06 26.26
N ILE A 146 -4.35 -7.25 26.13
CA ILE A 146 -4.11 -6.50 24.90
C ILE A 146 -3.77 -7.50 23.78
N HIS A 147 -4.52 -7.43 22.68
CA HIS A 147 -4.21 -8.15 21.45
C HIS A 147 -3.52 -7.17 20.53
N ASN A 148 -2.19 -7.22 20.46
CA ASN A 148 -1.39 -6.21 19.76
C ASN A 148 -1.51 -6.28 18.23
N GLY A 149 -1.90 -7.43 17.66
CA GLY A 149 -2.12 -7.53 16.21
C GLY A 149 -0.89 -7.19 15.39
N ALA A 150 0.27 -7.68 15.81
CA ALA A 150 1.53 -7.43 15.11
C ALA A 150 1.50 -8.00 13.69
N ASP A 151 1.04 -9.25 13.55
CA ASP A 151 0.86 -9.88 12.24
C ASP A 151 -0.55 -9.68 11.67
N ASP A 152 -1.55 -9.49 12.55
CA ASP A 152 -2.94 -9.21 12.20
C ASP A 152 -3.35 -7.84 12.76
N ASN A 153 -3.08 -6.73 12.09
CA ASN A 153 -2.44 -6.62 10.76
C ASN A 153 -1.48 -5.43 10.68
N ALA A 154 -0.72 -5.18 11.77
CA ALA A 154 0.32 -4.14 11.75
C ALA A 154 1.40 -4.43 10.68
N SER A 155 1.72 -5.69 10.41
CA SER A 155 2.64 -6.12 9.36
C SER A 155 2.16 -5.70 7.97
N GLY A 156 0.90 -5.97 7.62
CA GLY A 156 0.32 -5.57 6.34
C GLY A 156 0.22 -4.06 6.18
N VAL A 157 -0.09 -3.32 7.25
CA VAL A 157 -0.09 -1.85 7.22
C VAL A 157 1.32 -1.30 7.04
N SER A 158 2.33 -1.94 7.63
CA SER A 158 3.72 -1.49 7.52
C SER A 158 4.31 -1.73 6.15
N GLY A 159 3.86 -2.78 5.45
CA GLY A 159 4.29 -3.11 4.09
C GLY A 159 3.63 -2.27 2.99
N LEU A 160 2.67 -1.42 3.35
CA LEU A 160 2.00 -0.48 2.45
C LEU A 160 2.76 0.85 2.39
#